data_AF-A0A9R0X7G8-F1
#
_entry.id   AF-A0A9R0X7G8-F1
#
_cell.length_a   1.000
_cell.length_b   1.000
_cell.length_c   1.000
_cell.angle_alpha   90.00
_cell.angle_beta   90.00
_cell.angle_gamma   90.00
#
_symmetry.space_group_name_H-M   'P 1'
#
loop_
_entity.id
_entity.type
_entity.pdbx_description
1 polymer ?
#
loop_
_entity_poly.entity_id
_entity_poly.type
_entity_poly.pdbx_seq_one_letter_code
_entity_poly.pdbx_strand_id
1 'polypeptide(L)'
;MVSYVLDLQEHLLITAIKNPRSARKHRHNYIFDIKKGRMRVRMKVALALGVVAICVGIGATVLRKVENMGWLDAVYLAVMSVTTMRIDKRHRAMANWVLSRDMTVSEFLAADIDNNGYVTKSEFVVYKLKEMGKISDKDIKMIVEQFQRLDSGNCGKITLSDLLQSHHLGHEPRDMKRGKNS
;
A
#
# COMPACT_ATOMS: atom_id res chain seq x y z
N MET A 1 -32.96 65.57 -32.31
CA MET A 1 -32.54 64.79 -31.13
C MET A 1 -31.40 63.82 -31.41
N VAL A 2 -31.42 63.05 -32.51
CA VAL A 2 -30.38 62.03 -32.80
C VAL A 2 -28.99 62.64 -33.09
N SER A 3 -28.94 63.79 -33.79
CA SER A 3 -27.67 64.50 -34.05
C SER A 3 -26.94 64.94 -32.78
N TYR A 4 -27.68 65.32 -31.73
CA TYR A 4 -27.09 65.74 -30.45
C TYR A 4 -26.46 64.57 -29.70
N VAL A 5 -27.07 63.38 -29.79
CA VAL A 5 -26.53 62.16 -29.18
C VAL A 5 -25.27 61.69 -29.92
N LEU A 6 -25.25 61.81 -31.25
CA LEU A 6 -24.08 61.50 -32.07
C LEU A 6 -22.91 62.46 -31.79
N ASP A 7 -23.18 63.77 -31.74
CA ASP A 7 -22.18 64.80 -31.47
C ASP A 7 -21.60 64.67 -30.04
N LEU A 8 -22.44 64.30 -29.07
CA LEU A 8 -22.01 64.01 -27.71
C LEU A 8 -21.10 62.77 -27.63
N GLN A 9 -21.41 61.72 -28.40
CA GLN A 9 -20.56 60.53 -28.46
C GLN A 9 -19.22 60.82 -29.13
N GLU A 10 -19.21 61.61 -30.20
CA GLU A 10 -17.99 61.95 -30.93
C GLU A 10 -17.04 62.80 -30.07
N HIS A 11 -17.57 63.79 -29.35
CA HIS A 11 -16.78 64.62 -28.43
C HIS A 11 -16.17 63.81 -27.26
N LEU A 12 -16.91 62.83 -26.72
CA LEU A 12 -16.41 61.95 -25.67
C LEU A 12 -15.33 60.99 -26.18
N LEU A 13 -15.49 60.48 -27.40
CA LEU A 13 -14.51 59.61 -28.04
C LEU A 13 -13.20 60.36 -28.33
N ILE A 14 -13.30 61.59 -28.85
CA ILE A 14 -12.15 62.48 -29.09
C ILE A 14 -11.43 62.80 -27.77
N THR A 15 -12.16 63.04 -26.68
CA THR A 15 -11.57 63.31 -25.36
C THR A 15 -10.83 62.09 -24.80
N ALA A 16 -11.36 60.88 -25.02
CA ALA A 16 -10.70 59.64 -24.60
C ALA A 16 -9.42 59.34 -25.39
N ILE A 17 -9.40 59.65 -26.69
CA ILE A 17 -8.25 59.45 -27.58
C ILE A 17 -7.17 60.52 -27.35
N LYS A 18 -7.55 61.76 -27.05
CA LYS A 18 -6.61 62.88 -26.88
C LYS A 18 -5.77 62.79 -25.61
N ASN A 19 -6.22 62.06 -24.58
CA ASN A 19 -5.47 61.92 -23.32
C ASN A 19 -5.52 60.50 -22.70
N PRO A 20 -4.94 59.48 -23.37
CA PRO A 20 -5.00 58.08 -22.94
C PRO A 20 -4.17 57.81 -21.68
N ARG A 21 -3.19 58.67 -21.38
CA ARG A 21 -2.33 58.56 -20.19
C ARG A 21 -3.06 59.00 -18.91
N SER A 22 -3.97 59.97 -19.00
CA SER A 22 -4.80 60.39 -17.84
C SER A 22 -5.85 59.33 -17.47
N ALA A 23 -6.48 58.70 -18.47
CA ALA A 23 -7.44 57.61 -18.26
C ALA A 23 -6.81 56.37 -17.59
N ARG A 24 -5.56 56.05 -17.93
CA ARG A 24 -4.81 54.94 -17.33
C ARG A 24 -4.32 55.26 -15.90
N LYS A 25 -3.95 56.50 -15.62
CA LYS A 25 -3.52 56.94 -14.28
C LYS A 25 -4.69 57.01 -13.29
N HIS A 26 -5.87 57.45 -13.74
CA HIS A 26 -7.09 57.31 -12.95
C HIS A 26 -7.38 55.84 -12.65
N ARG A 27 -7.17 54.92 -13.61
CA ARG A 27 -7.28 53.45 -13.42
C ARG A 27 -6.57 52.91 -12.21
N HIS A 28 -5.34 53.34 -12.03
CA HIS A 28 -4.52 52.85 -10.95
C HIS A 28 -4.90 53.49 -9.61
N ASN A 29 -5.22 54.79 -9.61
CA ASN A 29 -5.63 55.51 -8.40
C ASN A 29 -7.01 55.13 -7.87
N TYR A 30 -7.93 54.63 -8.70
CA TYR A 30 -9.23 54.15 -8.19
C TYR A 30 -9.24 52.70 -7.72
N ILE A 31 -8.21 51.91 -8.07
CA ILE A 31 -8.03 50.55 -7.53
C ILE A 31 -7.41 50.62 -6.13
N PHE A 32 -6.56 51.61 -5.86
CA PHE A 32 -5.90 51.83 -4.57
C PHE A 32 -6.39 53.09 -3.85
N ASP A 33 -7.70 53.24 -3.69
CA ASP A 33 -8.25 54.22 -2.72
C ASP A 33 -8.31 53.57 -1.31
N ILE A 34 -7.14 53.42 -0.69
CA ILE A 34 -6.96 52.89 0.68
C ILE A 34 -7.52 53.84 1.76
N LYS A 35 -7.80 55.10 1.41
CA LYS A 35 -8.16 56.14 2.39
C LYS A 35 -9.66 56.22 2.67
N LYS A 36 -10.52 55.59 1.87
CA LYS A 36 -11.96 55.59 2.14
C LYS A 36 -12.29 54.38 3.01
N GLY A 37 -12.32 54.60 4.33
CA GLY A 37 -12.88 53.71 5.35
C GLY A 37 -14.38 53.45 5.18
N ARG A 38 -14.80 53.06 3.97
CA ARG A 38 -16.14 52.60 3.63
C ARG A 38 -16.03 51.24 2.94
N MET A 39 -15.71 50.29 3.79
CA MET A 39 -16.05 48.88 3.79
C MET A 39 -17.27 48.50 2.90
N ARG A 40 -17.12 48.51 1.58
CA ARG A 40 -18.09 47.84 0.70
C ARG A 40 -17.82 46.33 0.80
N VAL A 41 -18.87 45.59 1.16
CA VAL A 41 -18.88 44.15 1.48
C VAL A 41 -17.97 43.32 0.58
N ARG A 42 -17.97 43.60 -0.74
CA ARG A 42 -17.17 42.88 -1.73
C ARG A 42 -15.65 43.01 -1.55
N MET A 43 -15.13 44.15 -1.08
CA MET A 43 -13.69 44.35 -0.86
C MET A 43 -13.19 43.61 0.39
N LYS A 44 -14.02 43.52 1.44
CA LYS A 44 -13.71 42.71 2.63
C LYS A 44 -13.66 41.22 2.31
N VAL A 45 -14.62 40.75 1.53
CA VAL A 45 -14.66 39.35 1.09
C VAL A 45 -13.46 39.03 0.19
N ALA A 46 -13.11 39.92 -0.75
CA ALA A 46 -11.94 39.71 -1.61
C ALA A 46 -10.62 39.65 -0.81
N LEU A 47 -10.45 40.51 0.20
CA LEU A 47 -9.28 40.47 1.08
C LEU A 47 -9.25 39.17 1.90
N ALA A 48 -10.39 38.76 2.48
CA ALA A 48 -10.49 37.51 3.24
C ALA A 48 -10.18 36.28 2.36
N LEU A 49 -10.74 36.23 1.14
CA LEU A 49 -10.46 35.16 0.17
C LEU A 49 -8.99 35.16 -0.27
N GLY A 50 -8.38 36.33 -0.45
CA GLY A 50 -6.97 36.47 -0.77
C GLY A 50 -6.05 35.95 0.34
N VAL A 51 -6.32 36.32 1.60
CA VAL A 51 -5.55 35.82 2.75
C VAL A 51 -5.68 34.30 2.90
N VAL A 52 -6.89 33.75 2.72
CA VAL A 52 -7.12 32.30 2.77
C VAL A 52 -6.36 31.61 1.63
N ALA A 53 -6.42 32.12 0.40
CA ALA A 53 -5.70 31.54 -0.74
C ALA A 53 -4.17 31.57 -0.55
N ILE A 54 -3.63 32.66 0.00
CA ILE A 54 -2.20 32.78 0.32
C ILE A 54 -1.81 31.80 1.42
N CYS A 55 -2.62 31.67 2.48
CA CYS A 55 -2.37 30.73 3.56
C CYS A 55 -2.35 29.27 3.04
N VAL A 56 -3.32 28.90 2.21
CA VAL A 56 -3.39 27.57 1.57
C VAL A 56 -2.20 27.34 0.63
N GLY A 57 -1.80 28.35 -0.15
CA GLY A 57 -0.65 28.26 -1.05
C GLY A 57 0.68 28.08 -0.32
N ILE A 58 0.88 28.79 0.80
CA ILE A 58 2.06 28.62 1.66
C ILE A 58 2.07 27.23 2.29
N GLY A 59 0.94 26.76 2.84
CA GLY A 59 0.80 25.40 3.36
C GLY A 59 1.15 24.34 2.32
N ALA A 60 0.57 24.46 1.11
CA ALA A 60 0.86 23.54 0.01
C ALA A 60 2.34 23.59 -0.44
N THR A 61 2.96 24.76 -0.42
CA THR A 61 4.38 24.92 -0.81
C THR A 61 5.33 24.36 0.24
N VAL A 62 5.03 24.55 1.52
CA VAL A 62 5.80 24.00 2.65
C VAL A 62 5.66 22.48 2.71
N LEU A 63 4.43 21.94 2.56
CA LEU A 63 4.20 20.49 2.49
C LEU A 63 4.96 19.86 1.30
N ARG A 64 4.99 20.54 0.15
CA ARG A 64 5.75 20.07 -1.03
C ARG A 64 7.27 20.12 -0.88
N LYS A 65 7.78 20.91 0.08
CA LYS A 65 9.22 21.08 0.35
C LYS A 65 9.72 20.20 1.49
N VAL A 66 8.87 19.89 2.47
CA VAL A 66 9.24 19.13 3.67
C VAL A 66 9.17 17.61 3.45
N GLU A 67 8.33 17.14 2.52
CA GLU A 67 8.21 15.72 2.18
C GLU A 67 8.65 15.48 0.74
N ASN A 68 9.83 14.90 0.55
CA ASN A 68 10.28 14.37 -0.75
C ASN A 68 9.62 13.00 -1.07
N MET A 69 8.48 12.68 -0.44
CA MET A 69 7.63 11.52 -0.72
C MET A 69 6.25 12.05 -1.11
N GLY A 70 5.74 11.63 -2.27
CA GLY A 70 4.49 12.19 -2.80
C GLY A 70 3.32 12.01 -1.83
N TRP A 71 2.33 12.90 -1.87
CA TRP A 71 1.06 12.75 -1.12
C TRP A 71 0.43 11.35 -1.26
N LEU A 72 0.64 10.70 -2.41
CA LEU A 72 0.21 9.33 -2.64
C LEU A 72 0.90 8.31 -1.74
N ASP A 73 2.18 8.49 -1.42
CA ASP A 73 2.95 7.58 -0.57
C ASP A 73 2.53 7.69 0.90
N ALA A 74 2.32 8.92 1.39
CA ALA A 74 1.77 9.15 2.72
C ALA A 74 0.35 8.55 2.88
N VAL A 75 -0.51 8.72 1.87
CA VAL A 75 -1.85 8.11 1.85
C VAL A 75 -1.75 6.58 1.76
N TYR A 76 -0.84 6.05 0.94
CA TYR A 76 -0.63 4.61 0.79
C TYR A 76 -0.12 3.97 2.08
N LEU A 77 0.88 4.56 2.74
CA LEU A 77 1.39 4.15 4.05
C LEU A 77 0.31 4.23 5.13
N ALA A 78 -0.51 5.29 5.15
CA ALA A 78 -1.61 5.42 6.11
C ALA A 78 -2.70 4.36 5.88
N VAL A 79 -3.14 4.15 4.65
CA VAL A 79 -4.17 3.16 4.33
C VAL A 79 -3.66 1.74 4.54
N MET A 80 -2.43 1.44 4.11
CA MET A 80 -1.83 0.12 4.27
C MET A 80 -1.57 -0.20 5.74
N SER A 81 -1.05 0.74 6.54
CA SER A 81 -0.86 0.52 7.98
C SER A 81 -2.16 0.25 8.72
N VAL A 82 -3.24 1.00 8.44
CA VAL A 82 -4.56 0.74 9.01
C VAL A 82 -5.07 -0.64 8.59
N THR A 83 -4.87 -1.02 7.33
CA THR A 83 -5.28 -2.33 6.79
C THR A 83 -4.51 -3.47 7.49
N THR A 84 -3.18 -3.38 7.56
CA THR A 84 -2.32 -4.36 8.21
C THR A 84 -2.62 -4.47 9.70
N MET A 85 -2.81 -3.35 10.42
CA MET A 85 -3.16 -3.38 11.85
C MET A 85 -4.49 -4.07 12.13
N ARG A 86 -5.50 -3.92 11.26
CA ARG A 86 -6.80 -4.60 11.38
C ARG A 86 -6.67 -6.08 11.08
N ILE A 87 -5.91 -6.41 10.05
CA ILE A 87 -5.58 -7.78 9.64
C ILE A 87 -4.83 -8.50 10.77
N ASP A 88 -3.79 -7.90 11.33
CA ASP A 88 -3.01 -8.43 12.46
C ASP A 88 -3.85 -8.73 13.70
N LYS A 89 -4.78 -7.83 14.04
CA LYS A 89 -5.70 -8.04 15.16
C LYS A 89 -6.61 -9.24 14.90
N ARG A 90 -7.11 -9.40 13.67
CA ARG A 90 -7.95 -10.54 13.28
C ARG A 90 -7.16 -11.84 13.24
N HIS A 91 -5.94 -11.83 12.71
CA HIS A 91 -5.07 -13.02 12.70
C HIS A 91 -4.74 -13.49 14.11
N ARG A 92 -4.43 -12.57 15.04
CA ARG A 92 -4.20 -12.93 16.46
C ARG A 92 -5.47 -13.46 17.12
N ALA A 93 -6.63 -12.86 16.87
CA ALA A 93 -7.90 -13.33 17.42
C ALA A 93 -8.27 -14.72 16.88
N MET A 94 -8.10 -14.95 15.58
CA MET A 94 -8.33 -16.26 14.94
C MET A 94 -7.35 -17.31 15.47
N ALA A 95 -6.06 -16.99 15.58
CA ALA A 95 -5.07 -17.90 16.16
C ALA A 95 -5.40 -18.28 17.60
N ASN A 96 -5.77 -17.30 18.44
CA ASN A 96 -6.18 -17.57 19.82
C ASN A 96 -7.47 -18.42 19.88
N TRP A 97 -8.44 -18.17 19.00
CA TRP A 97 -9.66 -18.96 18.91
C TRP A 97 -9.37 -20.41 18.49
N VAL A 98 -8.51 -20.62 17.49
CA VAL A 98 -8.08 -21.95 17.06
C VAL A 98 -7.35 -22.69 18.18
N LEU A 99 -6.50 -21.99 18.95
CA LEU A 99 -5.72 -22.59 20.04
C LEU A 99 -6.55 -22.88 21.31
N SER A 100 -7.58 -22.09 21.59
CA SER A 100 -8.42 -22.28 22.78
C SER A 100 -9.54 -23.31 22.57
N ARG A 101 -9.78 -23.77 21.34
CA ARG A 101 -10.84 -24.73 21.03
C ARG A 101 -10.37 -26.17 21.30
N ASP A 102 -11.16 -26.90 22.07
CA ASP A 102 -11.03 -28.34 22.25
C ASP A 102 -11.25 -29.07 20.92
N MET A 103 -10.50 -30.15 20.71
CA MET A 103 -10.56 -30.94 19.47
C MET A 103 -11.80 -31.85 19.47
N THR A 104 -12.54 -31.85 18.35
CA THR A 104 -13.68 -32.77 18.13
C THR A 104 -13.22 -34.09 17.51
N VAL A 105 -14.06 -35.13 17.53
CA VAL A 105 -13.71 -36.46 16.98
C VAL A 105 -13.43 -36.43 15.48
N SER A 106 -14.15 -35.61 14.71
CA SER A 106 -13.87 -35.40 13.29
C SER A 106 -12.54 -34.68 13.06
N GLU A 107 -12.17 -33.77 13.95
CA GLU A 107 -10.89 -33.05 13.88
C GLU A 107 -9.73 -33.95 14.30
N PHE A 108 -9.97 -34.87 15.23
CA PHE A 108 -9.03 -35.92 15.58
C PHE A 108 -8.73 -36.82 14.37
N LEU A 109 -9.76 -37.29 13.66
CA LEU A 109 -9.60 -38.08 12.43
C LEU A 109 -8.88 -37.30 11.32
N ALA A 110 -9.08 -35.98 11.25
CA ALA A 110 -8.38 -35.14 10.29
C ALA A 110 -6.94 -34.81 10.69
N ALA A 111 -6.63 -34.87 11.98
CA ALA A 111 -5.29 -34.67 12.52
C ALA A 111 -4.45 -35.94 12.48
N ASP A 112 -5.07 -37.12 12.53
CA ASP A 112 -4.42 -38.43 12.36
C ASP A 112 -4.01 -38.61 10.89
N ILE A 113 -2.75 -38.30 10.58
CA ILE A 113 -2.24 -38.27 9.21
C ILE A 113 -1.94 -39.69 8.72
N ASP A 114 -1.47 -40.55 9.63
CA ASP A 114 -1.05 -41.92 9.32
C ASP A 114 -2.13 -42.98 9.60
N ASN A 115 -3.28 -42.59 10.17
CA ASN A 115 -4.42 -43.45 10.53
C ASN A 115 -4.06 -44.58 11.50
N ASN A 116 -3.13 -44.32 12.42
CA ASN A 116 -2.70 -45.29 13.42
C ASN A 116 -3.66 -45.38 14.64
N GLY A 117 -4.68 -44.50 14.70
CA GLY A 117 -5.68 -44.46 15.77
C GLY A 117 -5.31 -43.57 16.96
N TYR A 118 -4.21 -42.83 16.91
CA TYR A 118 -3.80 -41.85 17.91
C TYR A 118 -3.12 -40.63 17.29
N VAL A 119 -3.46 -39.42 17.76
CA VAL A 119 -2.82 -38.19 17.28
C VAL A 119 -1.58 -37.88 18.10
N THR A 120 -0.41 -37.87 17.46
CA THR A 120 0.85 -37.47 18.10
C THR A 120 0.92 -35.95 18.31
N LYS A 121 1.82 -35.50 19.20
CA LYS A 121 2.04 -34.05 19.42
C LYS A 121 2.40 -33.31 18.13
N SER A 122 3.20 -33.94 17.26
CA SER A 122 3.58 -33.41 15.96
C SER A 122 2.37 -33.21 15.04
N GLU A 123 1.51 -34.21 14.94
CA GLU A 123 0.30 -34.17 14.12
C GLU A 123 -0.69 -33.11 14.62
N PHE A 124 -0.87 -33.02 15.94
CA PHE A 124 -1.69 -31.98 16.54
C PHE A 124 -1.18 -30.57 16.20
N VAL A 125 0.13 -30.36 16.24
CA VAL A 125 0.75 -29.07 15.88
C VAL A 125 0.56 -28.76 14.40
N VAL A 126 0.79 -29.74 13.50
CA VAL A 126 0.57 -29.57 12.06
C VAL A 126 -0.90 -29.25 11.76
N TYR A 127 -1.83 -29.96 12.39
CA TYR A 127 -3.26 -29.70 12.29
C TYR A 127 -3.63 -28.28 12.74
N LYS A 128 -3.18 -27.84 13.92
CA LYS A 128 -3.45 -26.47 14.41
C LYS A 128 -2.82 -25.40 13.52
N LEU A 129 -1.64 -25.65 12.94
CA LEU A 129 -0.98 -24.73 11.99
C LEU A 129 -1.77 -24.62 10.68
N LYS A 130 -2.34 -25.72 10.20
CA LYS A 130 -3.24 -25.77 9.05
C LYS A 130 -4.54 -25.00 9.32
N GLU A 131 -5.19 -25.22 10.47
CA GLU A 131 -6.41 -24.50 10.86
C GLU A 131 -6.18 -22.99 11.02
N MET A 132 -4.99 -22.57 11.47
CA MET A 132 -4.61 -21.15 11.50
C MET A 132 -4.31 -20.56 10.11
N GLY A 133 -4.35 -21.37 9.05
CA GLY A 133 -4.01 -20.96 7.69
C GLY A 133 -2.53 -20.61 7.49
N LYS A 134 -1.64 -21.05 8.39
CA LYS A 134 -0.19 -20.81 8.27
C LYS A 134 0.50 -21.75 7.30
N ILE A 135 -0.08 -22.95 7.12
CA ILE A 135 0.44 -24.00 6.26
C ILE A 135 -0.73 -24.51 5.41
N SER A 136 -0.54 -24.66 4.11
CA SER A 136 -1.56 -25.23 3.21
C SER A 136 -1.38 -26.75 3.04
N ASP A 137 -2.45 -27.45 2.63
CA ASP A 137 -2.39 -28.88 2.31
C ASP A 137 -1.34 -29.22 1.24
N LYS A 138 -1.09 -28.29 0.32
CA LYS A 138 -0.06 -28.43 -0.72
C LYS A 138 1.33 -28.45 -0.10
N ASP A 139 1.58 -27.55 0.82
CA ASP A 139 2.89 -27.46 1.50
C ASP A 139 3.12 -28.71 2.35
N ILE A 140 2.11 -29.17 3.09
CA ILE A 140 2.18 -30.41 3.87
C ILE A 140 2.52 -31.59 2.96
N LYS A 141 1.81 -31.73 1.85
CA LYS A 141 2.05 -32.82 0.88
C LYS A 141 3.47 -32.77 0.31
N MET A 142 3.95 -31.60 -0.09
CA MET A 142 5.32 -31.45 -0.62
C MET A 142 6.38 -31.83 0.42
N ILE A 143 6.18 -31.44 1.68
CA ILE A 143 7.09 -31.78 2.79
C ILE A 143 7.05 -33.27 3.07
N VAL A 144 5.86 -33.90 3.07
CA VAL A 144 5.71 -35.34 3.25
C VAL A 144 6.36 -36.11 2.09
N GLU A 145 6.20 -35.67 0.85
CA GLU A 145 6.88 -36.28 -0.31
C GLU A 145 8.40 -36.17 -0.20
N GLN A 146 8.92 -35.03 0.25
CA GLN A 146 10.35 -34.87 0.53
C GLN A 146 10.81 -35.84 1.63
N PHE A 147 10.02 -36.00 2.69
CA PHE A 147 10.31 -36.94 3.76
C PHE A 147 10.34 -38.39 3.25
N GLN A 148 9.35 -38.81 2.47
CA GLN A 148 9.28 -40.15 1.88
C GLN A 148 10.45 -40.45 0.94
N ARG A 149 10.97 -39.44 0.23
CA ARG A 149 12.18 -39.60 -0.58
C ARG A 149 13.44 -39.82 0.24
N LEU A 150 13.48 -39.29 1.46
CA LEU A 150 14.61 -39.47 2.37
C LEU A 150 14.47 -40.77 3.17
N ASP A 151 13.26 -41.16 3.55
CA ASP A 151 12.97 -42.39 4.29
C ASP A 151 12.98 -43.61 3.36
N SER A 152 14.17 -44.02 2.93
CA SER A 152 14.39 -45.18 2.05
C SER A 152 13.88 -46.49 2.67
N GLY A 153 13.76 -46.55 4.01
CA GLY A 153 13.23 -47.68 4.76
C GLY A 153 11.72 -47.66 4.96
N ASN A 154 11.00 -46.59 4.57
CA ASN A 154 9.59 -46.34 4.89
C ASN A 154 9.27 -46.64 6.37
N CYS A 155 10.23 -46.32 7.25
CA CYS A 155 10.16 -46.66 8.66
C CYS A 155 9.51 -45.55 9.50
N GLY A 156 9.12 -44.45 8.86
CA GLY A 156 8.55 -43.26 9.50
C GLY A 156 9.61 -42.43 10.24
N LYS A 157 10.90 -42.70 10.03
CA LYS A 157 12.02 -42.02 10.69
C LYS A 157 13.16 -41.83 9.69
N ILE A 158 13.74 -40.64 9.63
CA ILE A 158 14.97 -40.44 8.87
C ILE A 158 16.15 -40.82 9.76
N THR A 159 16.86 -41.88 9.41
CA THR A 159 18.08 -42.30 10.12
C THR A 159 19.33 -41.69 9.46
N LEU A 160 20.44 -41.67 10.20
CA LEU A 160 21.72 -41.19 9.67
C LEU A 160 22.16 -41.99 8.44
N SER A 161 21.84 -43.29 8.42
CA SER A 161 22.10 -44.18 7.28
C SER A 161 21.35 -43.74 6.02
N ASP A 162 20.09 -43.33 6.17
CA ASP A 162 19.27 -42.82 5.06
C ASP A 162 19.87 -41.53 4.46
N LEU A 163 20.37 -40.65 5.31
CA LEU A 163 21.04 -39.42 4.89
C LEU A 163 22.39 -39.69 4.22
N LEU A 164 23.17 -40.64 4.73
CA LEU A 164 24.46 -41.02 4.14
C LEU A 164 24.27 -41.64 2.75
N GLN A 165 23.24 -42.46 2.57
CA GLN A 165 22.92 -43.12 1.30
C GLN A 165 22.40 -42.14 0.25
N SER A 166 21.60 -41.15 0.64
CA SER A 166 21.18 -40.07 -0.26
C SER A 166 22.35 -39.19 -0.73
N HIS A 167 23.38 -38.99 0.11
CA HIS A 167 24.59 -38.23 -0.25
C HIS A 167 25.55 -39.00 -1.17
N HIS A 168 25.63 -40.33 -1.06
CA HIS A 168 26.47 -41.15 -1.95
C HIS A 168 25.93 -41.31 -3.38
N LEU A 169 24.62 -41.10 -3.61
CA LEU A 169 24.04 -41.02 -4.96
C LEU A 169 24.33 -39.69 -5.69
N GLY A 170 24.88 -38.68 -5.00
CA GLY A 170 25.26 -37.39 -5.58
C GLY A 170 26.70 -37.32 -6.11
N HIS A 171 27.53 -38.32 -5.87
CA HIS A 171 28.94 -38.30 -6.26
C HIS A 171 29.47 -39.70 -6.60
N GLU A 172 29.01 -40.28 -7.71
CA GLU A 172 29.76 -41.36 -8.37
C GLU A 172 30.67 -40.74 -9.46
N PRO A 173 32.00 -40.77 -9.32
CA PRO A 173 32.88 -40.44 -10.43
C PRO A 173 32.79 -41.59 -11.44
N ARG A 174 32.33 -41.27 -12.65
CA ARG A 174 32.32 -42.21 -13.78
C ARG A 174 33.76 -42.64 -14.08
N ASP A 175 34.17 -43.76 -13.50
CA ASP A 175 35.44 -44.40 -13.85
C ASP A 175 35.37 -44.89 -15.30
N MET A 176 36.15 -44.20 -16.11
CA MET A 176 36.32 -44.44 -17.53
C MET A 176 36.94 -45.83 -17.72
N LYS A 177 36.12 -46.80 -18.15
CA LYS A 177 36.57 -48.15 -18.53
C LYS A 177 37.71 -48.05 -19.53
N ARG A 178 38.91 -48.40 -19.06
CA ARG A 178 40.09 -48.73 -19.87
C ARG A 178 39.78 -50.00 -20.66
N GLY A 179 39.30 -49.83 -21.89
CA GLY A 179 39.22 -50.89 -22.88
C GLY A 179 40.62 -51.24 -23.41
N LYS A 180 41.20 -52.33 -22.90
CA LYS A 180 42.17 -53.14 -23.62
C LYS A 180 41.41 -54.22 -24.39
N ASN A 181 41.98 -54.60 -25.53
CA ASN A 181 41.65 -55.73 -26.42
C ASN A 181 40.62 -55.40 -27.52
N SER A 182 41.08 -55.11 -28.73
CA SER A 182 41.51 -56.16 -29.68
C SER A 182 42.42 -55.58 -30.77
#